data_AF-X5ENZ7-F1
#
_entry.id   AF-X5ENZ7-F1
#
_cell.length_a   1.000
_cell.length_b   1.000
_cell.length_c   1.000
_cell.angle_alpha   90.00
_cell.angle_beta   90.00
_cell.angle_gamma   90.00
#
_symmetry.space_group_name_H-M   'P 1'
#
loop_
_entity.id
_entity.type
_entity.pdbx_description
1 polymer ?
#
loop_
_entity_poly.entity_id
_entity_poly.type
_entity_poly.pdbx_seq_one_letter_code
_entity_poly.pdbx_strand_id
1 'polypeptide(L)' 'MSRYQQKFIVQELENYEFIFPDQFGDIGFTQNLKEAGQYENYEDAFNAGLEEIGGHFQIFSFYIREE' A
#
# COMPACT_ATOMS: atom_id res chain seq x y z
N MET A 1 4.55 -11.16 24.78
CA MET A 1 5.27 -10.22 23.91
C MET A 1 4.26 -9.72 22.90
N SER A 2 4.01 -8.42 22.82
CA SER A 2 3.15 -7.88 21.76
C SER A 2 3.81 -8.15 20.42
N ARG A 3 3.10 -8.83 19.52
CA ARG A 3 3.57 -9.02 18.14
C ARG A 3 3.18 -7.77 17.36
N TYR A 4 4.12 -7.26 16.58
CA TYR A 4 3.86 -6.14 15.68
C TYR A 4 3.99 -6.68 14.27
N GLN A 5 2.97 -6.46 13.46
CA GLN A 5 2.97 -6.81 12.05
C GLN A 5 3.38 -5.58 11.25
N GLN A 6 4.47 -5.73 10.49
CA GLN A 6 4.87 -4.71 9.53
C GLN A 6 3.93 -4.75 8.33
N LYS A 7 3.44 -3.59 7.92
CA LYS A 7 2.65 -3.40 6.70
C LYS A 7 3.28 -2.32 5.85
N PHE A 8 3.04 -2.42 4.55
CA PHE A 8 3.50 -1.49 3.55
C PHE A 8 2.31 -0.94 2.78
N ILE A 9 2.35 0.34 2.44
CA ILE A 9 1.38 1.02 1.58
C ILE A 9 2.14 1.73 0.47
N VAL A 10 1.49 1.86 -0.67
CA VAL A 10 2.07 2.53 -1.84
C VAL A 10 1.29 3.81 -2.09
N GLN A 11 2.00 4.92 -2.24
CA GLN A 11 1.42 6.21 -2.57
C GLN A 11 1.98 6.73 -3.90
N GLU A 12 1.12 7.11 -4.82
CA GLU A 12 1.46 7.86 -6.02
C GLU A 12 1.85 9.29 -5.67
N LEU A 13 2.87 9.84 -6.34
CA LEU A 13 3.36 11.18 -6.07
C LEU A 13 2.75 12.26 -6.98
N GLU A 14 1.96 11.91 -8.00
CA GLU A 14 1.32 12.92 -8.87
C GLU A 14 0.01 13.43 -8.25
N ASN A 15 -0.87 12.53 -7.80
CA ASN A 15 -2.18 12.83 -7.22
C ASN A 15 -2.26 12.57 -5.71
N TYR A 16 -1.16 12.09 -5.10
CA TYR A 16 -1.06 11.73 -3.68
C TYR A 16 -2.02 10.60 -3.26
N GLU A 17 -2.45 9.78 -4.21
CA GLU A 17 -3.37 8.67 -4.00
C GLU A 17 -2.62 7.42 -3.57
N PHE A 18 -3.25 6.60 -2.74
CA PHE A 18 -2.74 5.31 -2.31
C PHE A 18 -3.33 4.21 -3.17
N ILE A 19 -2.50 3.22 -3.46
CA ILE A 19 -2.96 1.99 -4.08
C ILE A 19 -3.84 1.24 -3.08
N PHE A 20 -4.97 0.74 -3.55
CA PHE A 20 -5.94 -0.04 -2.79
C PHE A 20 -6.40 -1.25 -3.62
N PRO A 21 -6.34 -2.48 -3.09
CA PRO A 21 -6.88 -3.65 -3.78
C PRO A 21 -8.41 -3.61 -3.66
N ASP A 22 -9.09 -3.45 -4.79
CA ASP A 22 -10.55 -3.48 -4.83
C ASP A 22 -11.07 -4.91 -4.62
N GLN A 23 -12.31 -5.03 -4.13
CA GLN A 23 -12.99 -6.30 -3.83
C GLN A 23 -13.11 -7.23 -5.05
N PHE A 24 -12.97 -6.70 -6.27
CA PHE A 24 -13.00 -7.47 -7.52
C PHE A 24 -11.62 -7.96 -7.98
N GLY A 25 -10.54 -7.63 -7.26
CA GLY A 25 -9.17 -7.98 -7.62
C GLY A 25 -8.52 -7.02 -8.61
N ASP A 26 -9.19 -5.92 -8.96
CA ASP A 26 -8.61 -4.78 -9.63
C ASP A 26 -7.88 -3.88 -8.62
N ILE A 27 -6.89 -3.13 -9.10
CA ILE A 27 -6.19 -2.15 -8.28
C ILE A 27 -6.83 -0.78 -8.50
N GLY A 28 -7.26 -0.17 -7.40
CA GLY A 28 -7.82 1.18 -7.37
C GLY A 28 -6.90 2.16 -6.66
N PHE A 29 -7.28 3.44 -6.74
CA PHE A 29 -6.59 4.54 -6.09
C PHE A 29 -7.53 5.23 -5.08
N THR A 30 -7.01 5.56 -3.90
CA THR A 30 -7.76 6.26 -2.86
C THR A 30 -6.89 7.28 -2.14
N GLN A 31 -7.43 8.47 -1.86
CA GLN A 31 -6.75 9.46 -1.02
C GLN A 31 -6.83 9.13 0.47
N ASN A 32 -7.63 8.13 0.85
CA ASN A 32 -7.83 7.76 2.25
C ASN A 32 -6.83 6.69 2.69
N LEU A 33 -5.95 7.06 3.62
CA LEU A 33 -4.99 6.14 4.24
C LEU A 33 -5.65 4.90 4.87
N LYS A 34 -6.89 5.03 5.36
CA LYS A 34 -7.64 3.91 5.94
C LYS A 34 -8.04 2.85 4.91
N GLU A 35 -8.21 3.25 3.66
CA GLU A 35 -8.61 2.38 2.55
C GLU A 35 -7.40 1.90 1.76
N ALA A 36 -6.21 2.50 1.98
CA ALA A 36 -4.97 2.11 1.36
C ALA A 36 -4.67 0.61 1.54
N GLY A 37 -4.22 -0.02 0.46
CA GLY A 37 -3.79 -1.40 0.38
C GLY A 37 -2.61 -1.66 1.28
N GLN A 38 -2.80 -2.56 2.25
CA GLN A 38 -1.77 -2.91 3.23
C GLN A 38 -1.10 -4.22 2.82
N TYR A 39 0.07 -4.09 2.23
CA TYR A 39 0.91 -5.21 1.82
C TYR A 39 1.72 -5.74 2.99
N GLU A 40 1.93 -7.05 3.03
CA GLU A 40 2.77 -7.72 4.03
C GLU A 40 4.25 -7.74 3.64
N ASN A 41 4.53 -7.64 2.34
CA ASN A 41 5.86 -7.70 1.77
C ASN A 41 6.16 -6.42 0.99
N TYR A 42 7.39 -5.93 1.11
CA TYR A 42 7.86 -4.77 0.35
C TYR A 42 7.83 -5.04 -1.16
N GLU A 43 8.23 -6.25 -1.59
CA GLU A 43 8.25 -6.62 -3.01
C GLU A 43 6.86 -6.59 -3.63
N ASP A 44 5.83 -7.00 -2.88
CA ASP A 44 4.44 -6.98 -3.33
C ASP A 44 3.94 -5.53 -3.51
N ALA A 45 4.21 -4.68 -2.52
CA ALA A 45 3.96 -3.24 -2.62
C ALA A 45 4.71 -2.58 -3.79
N PHE A 46 5.97 -2.97 -4.01
CA PHE A 46 6.78 -2.43 -5.09
C PHE A 46 6.28 -2.84 -6.46
N ASN A 47 5.92 -4.11 -6.65
CA ASN A 47 5.34 -4.57 -7.92
C ASN A 47 4.01 -3.87 -8.19
N ALA A 48 3.13 -3.76 -7.19
CA ALA A 48 1.87 -3.03 -7.34
C ALA A 48 2.10 -1.56 -7.75
N GLY A 49 3.05 -0.88 -7.10
CA GLY A 49 3.45 0.48 -7.50
C GLY A 49 4.00 0.55 -8.91
N LEU A 50 4.84 -0.40 -9.29
CA LEU A 50 5.47 -0.43 -10.62
C LEU A 50 4.47 -0.73 -11.73
N GLU A 51 3.55 -1.67 -11.52
CA GLU A 51 2.56 -2.08 -12.51
C GLU A 51 1.48 -1.00 -12.72
N GLU A 52 1.03 -0.37 -11.64
CA GLU A 52 -0.10 0.56 -11.68
C GLU A 52 0.31 2.02 -11.87
N ILE A 53 1.44 2.43 -11.27
CA ILE A 53 1.93 3.83 -11.31
C ILE A 53 3.13 3.97 -12.26
N GLY A 54 3.87 2.88 -12.51
CA GLY A 54 5.07 2.89 -13.35
C GLY A 54 6.34 3.28 -12.58
N GLY A 55 6.38 4.46 -11.98
CA GLY A 55 7.63 4.93 -11.34
C GLY A 55 7.56 6.15 -10.42
N HIS A 56 6.47 6.92 -10.44
CA HIS A 56 6.30 8.07 -9.55
C HIS A 56 5.51 7.69 -8.30
N PHE A 57 6.04 6.75 -7.52
CA PHE A 57 5.42 6.32 -6.26
C PHE A 57 6.41 6.23 -5.11
N GLN A 58 5.87 6.24 -3.90
CA GLN A 58 6.59 6.12 -2.65
C GLN A 58 5.95 5.01 -1.82
N ILE A 59 6.78 4.09 -1.32
CA ILE A 59 6.33 3.05 -0.40
C ILE A 59 6.57 3.54 1.03
N PHE A 60 5.54 3.45 1.86
CA PHE A 60 5.63 3.70 3.30
C PHE A 60 5.44 2.40 4.06
N SER A 61 6.21 2.21 5.13
CA SER A 61 6.07 1.06 6.02
C SER A 61 5.66 1.51 7.42
N PHE A 62 4.72 0.79 8.04
CA PHE A 62 4.30 1.02 9.41
C PHE A 62 4.10 -0.29 10.14
N TYR A 63 4.01 -0.22 11.47
CA TYR A 63 3.78 -1.38 12.33
C TYR A 63 2.41 -1.27 12.98
N ILE A 64 1.57 -2.28 12.75
CA ILE A 64 0.32 -2.47 13.50
C ILE A 64 0.57 -3.47 14.61
N ARG A 65 -0.04 -3.22 15.77
CA ARG A 65 0.02 -4.13 16.91
C ARG A 65 -1.00 -5.25 16.66
N GLU A 66 -0.55 -6.51 16.70
CA GLU A 66 -1.46 -7.65 16.81
C GLU A 66 -2.02 -7.69 18.25
N GLU A 67 -3.35 -7.64 18.39
CA GLU A 67 -4.06 -7.80 19.67
C GLU A 67 -4.12 -9.26 20.13
#